data_AF-A4YHV4-F1
#
_entry.id   AF-A4YHV4-F1
#
_cell.length_a   1.000
_cell.length_b   1.000
_cell.length_c   1.000
_cell.angle_alpha   90.00
_cell.angle_beta   90.00
_cell.angle_gamma   90.00
#
_symmetry.space_group_name_H-M   'P 1'
#
loop_
_entity.id
_entity.type
_entity.pdbx_description
1 polymer ?
#
loop_
_entity_poly.entity_id
_entity_poly.type
_entity_poly.pdbx_seq_one_letter_code
_entity_poly.pdbx_strand_id
1 'polypeptide(L)'
;MEVEIFTHRNCTECNLLVEYLEEKGLLGKVKLVDTETQPFLALERGVISTPSIFVDGKLVYAGKVDLEEFEEILKGKGVARTYNREELVTRLMEGIVDSFAATAWLYVNRDFDSFLSQRDFVMAVTGLALSENPEEGFNYLRNVLVKDRERILQEWEPRMFRNISSNFVREIYWLYGKKVPREELFSRYTLEIFAHWLMVRGGAVGRVGLRIHPLSEVDTMTRIAKVYGYVMENYDSLWDKVEKEQKSLKGIHAVGKP
;
A
#
# COMPACT_ATOMS: atom_id res chain seq x y z
N MET A 1 1.39 -24.51 12.61
CA MET A 1 1.34 -23.11 12.22
C MET A 1 1.89 -23.02 10.82
N GLU A 2 1.02 -22.73 9.86
CA GLU A 2 1.39 -22.43 8.48
C GLU A 2 1.51 -20.91 8.34
N VAL A 3 2.62 -20.43 7.75
CA VAL A 3 2.84 -19.00 7.54
C VAL A 3 3.17 -18.74 6.08
N GLU A 4 2.35 -17.92 5.43
CA GLU A 4 2.53 -17.51 4.04
C GLU A 4 2.82 -16.00 3.99
N ILE A 5 3.85 -15.60 3.25
CA ILE A 5 4.21 -14.19 3.07
C ILE A 5 4.14 -13.85 1.58
N PHE A 6 3.18 -13.00 1.23
CA PHE A 6 3.06 -12.46 -0.12
C PHE A 6 4.00 -11.27 -0.27
N THR A 7 4.98 -11.39 -1.16
CA THR A 7 6.03 -10.39 -1.39
C THR A 7 5.99 -9.89 -2.83
N HIS A 8 6.73 -8.81 -3.12
CA HIS A 8 6.94 -8.33 -4.47
C HIS A 8 8.37 -7.81 -4.59
N ARG A 9 9.07 -8.09 -5.69
CA ARG A 9 10.51 -7.75 -5.82
C ARG A 9 10.83 -6.26 -5.67
N ASN A 10 9.89 -5.39 -6.05
CA ASN A 10 10.03 -3.93 -5.98
C ASN A 10 9.55 -3.31 -4.66
N CYS A 11 9.23 -4.13 -3.65
CA CYS A 11 8.73 -3.68 -2.35
C CYS A 11 9.88 -3.66 -1.32
N THR A 12 10.27 -2.47 -0.86
CA THR A 12 11.36 -2.30 0.11
C THR A 12 11.10 -3.06 1.41
N GLU A 13 9.90 -2.90 1.99
CA GLU A 13 9.50 -3.59 3.23
C GLU A 13 9.57 -5.11 3.10
N CYS A 14 9.23 -5.64 1.91
CA CYS A 14 9.30 -7.06 1.62
C CYS A 14 10.74 -7.57 1.64
N ASN A 15 11.69 -6.80 1.09
CA ASN A 15 13.10 -7.17 1.10
C ASN A 15 13.67 -7.10 2.53
N LEU A 16 13.35 -6.04 3.29
CA LEU A 16 13.75 -5.93 4.70
C LEU A 16 13.25 -7.10 5.54
N LEU A 17 11.99 -7.52 5.35
CA LEU A 17 11.43 -8.68 6.02
C LEU A 17 12.16 -9.97 5.63
N VAL A 18 12.43 -10.19 4.35
CA VAL A 18 13.13 -11.40 3.87
C VAL A 18 14.56 -11.45 4.39
N GLU A 19 15.32 -10.34 4.32
CA GLU A 19 16.67 -10.23 4.88
C GLU A 19 16.67 -10.52 6.38
N TYR A 20 15.75 -9.93 7.14
CA TYR A 20 15.62 -10.19 8.57
C TYR A 20 15.36 -11.67 8.87
N LEU A 21 14.45 -12.31 8.12
CA LEU A 21 14.15 -13.74 8.31
C LEU A 21 15.34 -14.63 7.93
N GLU A 22 16.15 -14.23 6.95
CA GLU A 22 17.38 -14.93 6.56
C GLU A 22 18.42 -14.85 7.68
N GLU A 23 18.70 -13.65 8.18
CA GLU A 23 19.65 -13.39 9.27
C GLU A 23 19.27 -14.15 10.55
N LYS A 24 17.98 -14.32 10.82
CA LYS A 24 17.47 -15.07 11.99
C LYS A 24 17.36 -16.58 11.75
N GLY A 25 17.64 -17.08 10.55
CA GLY A 25 17.46 -18.50 10.19
C GLY A 25 15.99 -18.95 10.24
N LEU A 26 15.05 -18.03 10.02
CA LEU A 26 13.61 -18.26 10.10
C LEU A 26 12.94 -18.46 8.74
N LEU A 27 13.64 -18.23 7.62
CA LEU A 27 13.10 -18.43 6.27
C LEU A 27 12.50 -19.84 6.05
N GLY A 28 13.09 -20.87 6.63
CA GLY A 28 12.58 -22.25 6.53
C GLY A 28 11.23 -22.50 7.21
N LYS A 29 10.71 -21.53 7.97
CA LYS A 29 9.40 -21.59 8.64
C LYS A 29 8.27 -20.91 7.89
N VAL A 30 8.57 -20.24 6.78
CA VAL A 30 7.59 -19.45 6.02
C VAL A 30 7.56 -19.89 4.57
N LYS A 31 6.41 -19.77 3.94
CA LYS A 31 6.25 -19.92 2.49
C LYS A 31 6.20 -18.53 1.86
N LEU A 32 7.23 -18.19 1.09
CA LEU A 32 7.24 -16.96 0.31
C LEU A 32 6.43 -17.14 -0.97
N VAL A 33 5.55 -16.18 -1.27
CA VAL A 33 4.73 -16.14 -2.48
C VAL A 33 4.99 -14.82 -3.19
N ASP A 34 5.66 -14.87 -4.34
CA ASP A 34 5.90 -13.67 -5.15
C ASP A 34 4.63 -13.30 -5.93
N THR A 35 4.09 -12.12 -5.64
CA THR A 35 2.87 -11.59 -6.26
C THR A 35 3.06 -11.22 -7.73
N GLU A 36 4.29 -11.01 -8.20
CA GLU A 36 4.56 -10.81 -9.63
C GLU A 36 4.36 -12.11 -10.42
N THR A 37 4.80 -13.25 -9.88
CA THR A 37 4.72 -14.56 -10.55
C THR A 37 3.42 -15.31 -10.26
N GLN A 38 2.78 -15.02 -9.13
CA GLN A 38 1.52 -15.63 -8.70
C GLN A 38 0.42 -14.59 -8.39
N PRO A 39 0.06 -13.69 -9.34
CA PRO A 39 -0.85 -12.58 -9.08
C PRO A 39 -2.27 -13.05 -8.74
N PHE A 40 -2.79 -14.07 -9.41
CA PHE A 40 -4.17 -14.54 -9.16
C PHE A 40 -4.34 -15.21 -7.79
N LEU A 41 -3.30 -15.90 -7.31
CA LEU A 41 -3.30 -16.42 -5.93
C LEU A 41 -3.33 -15.28 -4.91
N ALA A 42 -2.55 -14.23 -5.14
CA ALA A 42 -2.56 -13.04 -4.28
C ALA A 42 -3.95 -12.37 -4.26
N LEU A 43 -4.59 -12.25 -5.43
CA LEU A 43 -5.94 -11.69 -5.55
C LEU A 43 -7.00 -12.56 -4.87
N GLU A 44 -6.94 -13.88 -5.04
CA GLU A 44 -7.84 -14.84 -4.37
C GLU A 44 -7.73 -14.74 -2.85
N ARG A 45 -6.51 -14.53 -2.34
CA ARG A 45 -6.24 -14.32 -0.91
C ARG A 45 -6.56 -12.90 -0.42
N GLY A 46 -7.02 -11.99 -1.29
CA GLY A 46 -7.38 -10.62 -0.91
C GLY A 46 -6.18 -9.72 -0.60
N VAL A 47 -5.01 -9.98 -1.22
CA VAL A 47 -3.80 -9.17 -1.03
C VAL A 47 -3.93 -7.83 -1.76
N ILE A 48 -3.97 -6.73 -1.00
CA ILE A 48 -4.06 -5.35 -1.51
C ILE A 48 -2.74 -4.58 -1.32
N SER A 49 -1.87 -5.05 -0.43
CA SER A 49 -0.55 -4.49 -0.18
C SER A 49 0.47 -5.60 0.09
N THR A 50 1.75 -5.29 -0.10
CA THR A 50 2.85 -6.20 0.22
C THR A 50 3.84 -5.53 1.19
N PRO A 51 4.47 -6.27 2.11
CA PRO A 51 4.22 -7.69 2.36
C PRO A 51 2.84 -7.93 2.98
N SER A 52 2.22 -9.06 2.67
CA SER A 52 1.00 -9.53 3.36
C SER A 52 1.28 -10.88 3.99
N ILE A 53 1.10 -10.98 5.31
CA ILE A 53 1.45 -12.16 6.09
C ILE A 53 0.18 -12.85 6.56
N PHE A 54 0.04 -14.12 6.19
CA PHE A 54 -1.03 -15.00 6.64
C PHE A 54 -0.47 -16.00 7.64
N VAL A 55 -1.16 -16.18 8.76
CA VAL A 55 -0.88 -17.20 9.77
C VAL A 55 -2.12 -18.08 9.88
N ASP A 56 -1.96 -19.38 9.60
CA ASP A 56 -3.04 -20.37 9.55
C ASP A 56 -4.25 -19.87 8.72
N GLY A 57 -3.96 -19.25 7.57
CA GLY A 57 -4.94 -18.71 6.63
C GLY A 57 -5.53 -17.34 6.98
N LYS A 58 -5.19 -16.76 8.14
CA LYS A 58 -5.67 -15.42 8.55
C LYS A 58 -4.64 -14.34 8.23
N LEU A 59 -5.05 -13.27 7.56
CA LEU A 59 -4.19 -12.10 7.32
C LEU A 59 -3.91 -11.37 8.65
N VAL A 60 -2.65 -11.31 9.05
CA VAL A 60 -2.20 -10.70 10.32
C VAL A 60 -1.42 -9.41 10.11
N TYR A 61 -0.68 -9.27 9.01
CA TYR A 61 -0.01 -8.03 8.62
C TYR A 61 -0.26 -7.73 7.15
N ALA A 62 -0.38 -6.45 6.81
CA ALA A 62 -0.47 -5.94 5.45
C ALA A 62 0.31 -4.62 5.34
N GLY A 63 1.41 -4.59 4.58
CA GLY A 63 2.34 -3.47 4.56
C GLY A 63 3.39 -3.61 5.67
N LYS A 64 3.51 -2.59 6.53
CA LYS A 64 4.55 -2.55 7.57
C LYS A 64 4.46 -3.72 8.54
N VAL A 65 5.60 -4.36 8.84
CA VAL A 65 5.67 -5.52 9.74
C VAL A 65 6.47 -5.16 10.99
N ASP A 66 5.94 -5.54 12.15
CA ASP A 66 6.73 -5.56 13.37
C ASP A 66 7.58 -6.84 13.38
N LEU A 67 8.86 -6.70 13.04
CA LEU A 67 9.76 -7.83 12.82
C LEU A 67 10.00 -8.65 14.09
N GLU A 68 10.08 -7.98 15.25
CA GLU A 68 10.26 -8.65 16.54
C GLU A 68 9.01 -9.42 16.94
N GLU A 69 7.82 -8.79 16.81
CA GLU A 69 6.54 -9.44 17.07
C GLU A 69 6.34 -10.65 16.14
N PHE A 70 6.70 -10.50 14.86
CA PHE A 70 6.59 -11.58 13.89
C PHE A 70 7.57 -12.73 14.17
N GLU A 71 8.81 -12.43 14.62
CA GLU A 71 9.76 -13.44 15.08
C GLU A 71 9.18 -14.27 16.25
N GLU A 72 8.50 -13.64 17.20
CA GLU A 72 7.88 -14.32 18.34
C GLU A 72 6.71 -15.22 17.91
N ILE A 73 5.90 -14.78 16.94
CA ILE A 73 4.87 -15.62 16.29
C ILE A 73 5.52 -16.85 15.65
N LEU A 74 6.61 -16.68 14.90
CA LEU A 74 7.36 -17.79 14.27
C LEU A 74 8.03 -18.75 15.27
N LYS A 75 8.19 -18.34 16.52
CA LYS A 75 8.65 -19.21 17.62
C LYS A 75 7.48 -19.90 18.35
N GLY A 76 6.24 -19.68 17.94
CA GLY A 76 5.05 -20.28 18.53
C GLY A 76 4.60 -19.62 19.83
N LYS A 77 5.05 -18.38 20.11
CA LYS A 77 4.53 -17.61 21.24
C LYS A 77 3.21 -16.96 20.83
N GLY A 78 2.20 -17.09 21.69
CA GLY A 78 0.94 -16.38 21.51
C GLY A 78 1.17 -14.88 21.70
N VAL A 79 0.89 -14.10 20.65
CA VAL A 79 0.91 -12.64 20.72
C VAL A 79 -0.54 -12.17 20.81
N ALA A 80 -0.95 -11.71 21.99
CA ALA A 80 -2.23 -11.04 22.20
C ALA A 80 -1.97 -9.54 22.29
N ARG A 81 -2.56 -8.77 21.37
CA ARG A 81 -2.34 -7.33 21.29
C ARG A 81 -3.45 -6.58 22.02
N THR A 82 -3.08 -5.76 22.99
CA THR A 82 -3.92 -4.65 23.42
C THR A 82 -3.79 -3.52 22.39
N TYR A 83 -4.90 -2.98 21.91
CA TYR A 83 -4.89 -1.88 20.96
C TYR A 83 -5.31 -0.58 21.64
N ASN A 84 -4.65 0.51 21.27
CA ASN A 84 -5.08 1.86 21.63
C ASN A 84 -6.15 2.32 20.62
N ARG A 85 -7.37 2.55 21.10
CA ARG A 85 -8.49 3.03 20.27
C ARG A 85 -8.14 4.31 19.52
N GLU A 86 -7.45 5.23 20.19
CA GLU A 86 -7.11 6.54 19.64
C GLU A 86 -6.11 6.44 18.47
N GLU A 87 -5.33 5.36 18.41
CA GLU A 87 -4.36 5.12 17.34
C GLU A 87 -4.92 4.38 16.13
N LEU A 88 -6.12 3.80 16.22
CA LEU A 88 -6.67 2.94 15.15
C LEU A 88 -6.82 3.71 13.82
N VAL A 89 -7.27 4.96 13.88
CA VAL A 89 -7.39 5.82 12.69
C VAL A 89 -6.00 6.05 12.09
N THR A 90 -5.04 6.44 12.92
CA THR A 90 -3.65 6.67 12.48
C THR A 90 -3.09 5.43 11.81
N ARG A 91 -3.16 4.26 12.46
CA ARG A 91 -2.64 2.98 11.92
C ARG A 91 -3.30 2.59 10.61
N LEU A 92 -4.63 2.73 10.51
CA LEU A 92 -5.33 2.48 9.26
C LEU A 92 -4.82 3.41 8.17
N MET A 93 -4.75 4.72 8.45
CA MET A 93 -4.33 5.71 7.46
C MET A 93 -2.86 5.51 7.06
N GLU A 94 -1.98 5.08 7.97
CA GLU A 94 -0.61 4.65 7.64
C GLU A 94 -0.62 3.47 6.67
N GLY A 95 -1.36 2.40 6.97
CA GLY A 95 -1.50 1.26 6.08
C GLY A 95 -2.06 1.63 4.70
N ILE A 96 -2.99 2.59 4.65
CA ILE A 96 -3.53 3.12 3.40
C ILE A 96 -2.46 3.88 2.62
N VAL A 97 -1.76 4.84 3.23
CA VAL A 97 -0.76 5.68 2.53
C VAL A 97 0.54 4.94 2.20
N ASP A 98 0.74 3.75 2.75
CA ASP A 98 1.85 2.86 2.38
C ASP A 98 1.48 1.93 1.21
N SER A 99 0.18 1.77 0.91
CA SER A 99 -0.33 1.05 -0.28
C SER A 99 -0.80 2.01 -1.37
N PHE A 100 -0.17 1.95 -2.54
CA PHE A 100 -0.61 2.77 -3.68
C PHE A 100 -2.06 2.50 -4.10
N ALA A 101 -2.45 1.23 -4.18
CA ALA A 101 -3.79 0.84 -4.57
C ALA A 101 -4.85 1.42 -3.60
N ALA A 102 -4.62 1.27 -2.29
CA ALA A 102 -5.51 1.82 -1.28
C ALA A 102 -5.54 3.35 -1.28
N THR A 103 -4.37 3.99 -1.39
CA THR A 103 -4.25 5.44 -1.45
C THR A 103 -5.01 6.01 -2.64
N ALA A 104 -4.73 5.52 -3.84
CA ALA A 104 -5.33 6.02 -5.08
C ALA A 104 -6.85 5.82 -5.06
N TRP A 105 -7.33 4.65 -4.64
CA TRP A 105 -8.75 4.37 -4.57
C TRP A 105 -9.46 5.30 -3.57
N LEU A 106 -8.92 5.45 -2.35
CA LEU A 106 -9.56 6.29 -1.33
C LEU A 106 -9.48 7.78 -1.69
N TYR A 107 -8.36 8.25 -2.24
CA TYR A 107 -8.19 9.65 -2.61
C TYR A 107 -9.17 10.08 -3.71
N VAL A 108 -9.35 9.24 -4.73
CA VAL A 108 -10.30 9.50 -5.81
C VAL A 108 -11.72 9.41 -5.30
N ASN A 109 -12.08 8.32 -4.60
CA ASN A 109 -13.47 8.01 -4.32
C ASN A 109 -14.03 8.59 -3.01
N ARG A 110 -13.15 8.96 -2.05
CA ARG A 110 -13.49 9.48 -0.72
C ARG A 110 -14.51 8.62 0.05
N ASP A 111 -14.48 7.31 -0.16
CA ASP A 111 -15.52 6.38 0.28
C ASP A 111 -14.98 5.37 1.30
N PHE A 112 -14.92 5.78 2.57
CA PHE A 112 -14.49 4.89 3.66
C PHE A 112 -15.41 3.69 3.86
N ASP A 113 -16.73 3.83 3.64
CA ASP A 113 -17.68 2.73 3.87
C ASP A 113 -17.38 1.54 2.95
N SER A 114 -17.22 1.80 1.66
CA SER A 114 -16.83 0.76 0.70
C SER A 114 -15.42 0.24 0.99
N PHE A 115 -14.47 1.09 1.37
CA PHE A 115 -13.11 0.67 1.70
C PHE A 115 -13.07 -0.27 2.92
N LEU A 116 -13.82 0.04 3.97
CA LEU A 116 -13.90 -0.75 5.21
C LEU A 116 -14.53 -2.14 4.98
N SER A 117 -15.16 -2.38 3.83
CA SER A 117 -15.61 -3.71 3.44
C SER A 117 -14.44 -4.69 3.21
N GLN A 118 -13.22 -4.18 3.02
CA GLN A 118 -11.98 -4.96 3.02
C GLN A 118 -11.54 -5.26 4.46
N ARG A 119 -12.37 -6.03 5.17
CA ARG A 119 -12.24 -6.25 6.61
C ARG A 119 -10.88 -6.79 7.02
N ASP A 120 -10.38 -7.82 6.34
CA ASP A 120 -9.12 -8.47 6.71
C ASP A 120 -7.93 -7.51 6.58
N PHE A 121 -7.91 -6.69 5.52
CA PHE A 121 -6.92 -5.64 5.37
C PHE A 121 -6.98 -4.65 6.54
N VAL A 122 -8.17 -4.14 6.86
CA VAL A 122 -8.36 -3.18 7.97
C VAL A 122 -7.90 -3.78 9.29
N MET A 123 -8.24 -5.04 9.56
CA MET A 123 -7.84 -5.73 10.79
C MET A 123 -6.32 -5.92 10.87
N ALA A 124 -5.68 -6.25 9.76
CA ALA A 124 -4.24 -6.47 9.71
C ALA A 124 -3.45 -5.17 9.90
N VAL A 125 -3.77 -4.11 9.15
CA VAL A 125 -3.05 -2.82 9.23
C VAL A 125 -3.21 -2.13 10.59
N THR A 126 -4.34 -2.35 11.26
CA THR A 126 -4.59 -1.77 12.59
C THR A 126 -4.03 -2.63 13.72
N GLY A 127 -3.62 -3.86 13.44
CA GLY A 127 -3.21 -4.85 14.43
C GLY A 127 -4.37 -5.50 15.19
N LEU A 128 -5.63 -5.21 14.81
CA LEU A 128 -6.82 -5.83 15.40
C LEU A 128 -6.87 -7.34 15.10
N ALA A 129 -6.25 -7.81 14.01
CA ALA A 129 -6.17 -9.23 13.68
C ALA A 129 -5.56 -10.10 14.81
N LEU A 130 -4.72 -9.52 15.66
CA LEU A 130 -4.07 -10.18 16.80
C LEU A 130 -4.65 -9.72 18.16
N SER A 131 -5.72 -8.93 18.15
CA SER A 131 -6.33 -8.40 19.38
C SER A 131 -7.37 -9.34 19.98
N GLU A 132 -7.61 -9.20 21.29
CA GLU A 132 -8.62 -9.98 22.01
C GLU A 132 -10.06 -9.56 21.67
N ASN A 133 -10.28 -8.28 21.34
CA ASN A 133 -11.61 -7.70 21.04
C ASN A 133 -11.63 -6.97 19.68
N PRO A 134 -11.40 -7.69 18.56
CA PRO A 134 -11.25 -7.07 17.23
C PRO A 134 -12.51 -6.37 16.75
N GLU A 135 -13.68 -6.94 17.04
CA GLU A 135 -14.98 -6.41 16.62
C GLU A 135 -15.28 -5.03 17.21
N GLU A 136 -14.97 -4.84 18.48
CA GLU A 136 -15.18 -3.57 19.16
C GLU A 136 -14.29 -2.47 18.55
N GLY A 137 -13.02 -2.79 18.30
CA GLY A 137 -12.06 -1.87 17.70
C GLY A 137 -12.46 -1.48 16.29
N PHE A 138 -12.89 -2.45 15.48
CA PHE A 138 -13.36 -2.21 14.12
C PHE A 138 -14.61 -1.33 14.09
N ASN A 139 -15.59 -1.59 14.97
CA ASN A 139 -16.81 -0.79 15.04
C ASN A 139 -16.54 0.64 15.51
N TYR A 140 -15.66 0.82 16.49
CA TYR A 140 -15.18 2.15 16.89
C TYR A 140 -14.54 2.89 15.71
N LEU A 141 -13.59 2.24 15.02
CA LEU A 141 -12.89 2.81 13.87
C LEU A 141 -13.87 3.24 12.76
N ARG A 142 -14.82 2.37 12.41
CA ARG A 142 -15.86 2.66 11.42
C ARG A 142 -16.66 3.91 11.79
N ASN A 143 -17.11 4.00 13.04
CA ASN A 143 -17.90 5.14 13.51
C ASN A 143 -17.12 6.46 13.44
N VAL A 144 -15.83 6.45 13.79
CA VAL A 144 -14.97 7.63 13.70
C VAL A 144 -14.78 8.04 12.23
N LEU A 145 -14.48 7.09 11.34
CA LEU A 145 -14.25 7.38 9.92
C LEU A 145 -15.48 7.94 9.22
N VAL A 146 -16.67 7.43 9.53
CA VAL A 146 -17.94 7.95 8.98
C VAL A 146 -18.19 9.38 9.48
N LYS A 147 -17.94 9.65 10.76
CA LYS A 147 -18.20 10.96 11.38
C LYS A 147 -17.19 12.03 10.93
N ASP A 148 -15.91 11.68 10.89
CA ASP A 148 -14.80 12.63 10.69
C ASP A 148 -14.13 12.51 9.31
N ARG A 149 -14.78 11.84 8.35
CA ARG A 149 -14.25 11.54 7.00
C ARG A 149 -13.45 12.69 6.39
N GLU A 150 -14.09 13.85 6.28
CA GLU A 150 -13.53 15.01 5.56
C GLU A 150 -12.28 15.55 6.25
N ARG A 151 -12.31 15.63 7.59
CA ARG A 151 -11.18 16.06 8.42
C ARG A 151 -9.99 15.12 8.24
N ILE A 152 -10.24 13.80 8.33
CA ILE A 152 -9.21 12.78 8.21
C ILE A 152 -8.60 12.80 6.80
N LEU A 153 -9.40 12.87 5.75
CA LEU A 153 -8.89 12.93 4.38
C LEU A 153 -8.03 14.17 4.13
N GLN A 154 -8.41 15.33 4.69
CA GLN A 154 -7.61 16.56 4.58
C GLN A 154 -6.29 16.47 5.34
N GLU A 155 -6.31 15.93 6.57
CA GLU A 155 -5.13 15.74 7.40
C GLU A 155 -4.08 14.85 6.72
N TRP A 156 -4.53 13.79 6.03
CA TRP A 156 -3.67 12.81 5.39
C TRP A 156 -3.36 13.11 3.90
N GLU A 157 -4.01 14.13 3.32
CA GLU A 157 -3.83 14.53 1.91
C GLU A 157 -2.35 14.69 1.51
N PRO A 158 -1.47 15.35 2.31
CA PRO A 158 -0.06 15.48 1.95
C PRO A 158 0.69 14.14 1.86
N ARG A 159 0.33 13.14 2.68
CA ARG A 159 0.91 11.79 2.61
C ARG A 159 0.40 11.05 1.37
N MET A 160 -0.88 11.19 1.05
CA MET A 160 -1.47 10.62 -0.17
C MET A 160 -0.79 11.19 -1.42
N PHE A 161 -0.52 12.50 -1.46
CA PHE A 161 0.17 13.13 -2.59
C PHE A 161 1.56 12.52 -2.79
N ARG A 162 2.34 12.39 -1.71
CA ARG A 162 3.67 11.78 -1.77
C ARG A 162 3.62 10.35 -2.29
N ASN A 163 2.67 9.55 -1.82
CA ASN A 163 2.51 8.16 -2.26
C ASN A 163 2.15 8.10 -3.76
N ILE A 164 1.06 8.76 -4.17
CA ILE A 164 0.58 8.76 -5.56
C ILE A 164 1.69 9.25 -6.50
N SER A 165 2.33 10.36 -6.15
CA SER A 165 3.34 10.98 -7.02
C SER A 165 4.60 10.13 -7.14
N SER A 166 5.06 9.53 -6.05
CA SER A 166 6.22 8.62 -6.09
C SER A 166 5.91 7.39 -6.95
N ASN A 167 4.70 6.83 -6.86
CA ASN A 167 4.30 5.68 -7.67
C ASN A 167 4.17 6.03 -9.15
N PHE A 168 3.60 7.19 -9.48
CA PHE A 168 3.56 7.68 -10.86
C PHE A 168 4.97 7.76 -11.45
N VAL A 169 5.88 8.46 -10.77
CA VAL A 169 7.28 8.61 -11.23
C VAL A 169 8.01 7.28 -11.29
N ARG A 170 7.73 6.34 -10.36
CA ARG A 170 8.27 4.99 -10.36
C ARG A 170 7.84 4.19 -11.61
N GLU A 171 6.58 4.30 -12.01
CA GLU A 171 6.11 3.66 -13.25
C GLU A 171 6.75 4.30 -14.50
N ILE A 172 6.91 5.62 -14.53
CA ILE A 172 7.67 6.30 -15.61
C ILE A 172 9.12 5.81 -15.66
N TYR A 173 9.78 5.68 -14.51
CA TYR A 173 11.14 5.15 -14.40
C TYR A 173 11.24 3.75 -15.01
N TRP A 174 10.31 2.86 -14.68
CA TRP A 174 10.29 1.50 -15.22
C TRP A 174 10.03 1.45 -16.72
N LEU A 175 9.07 2.27 -17.21
CA LEU A 175 8.67 2.28 -18.62
C LEU A 175 9.78 2.83 -19.53
N TYR A 176 10.41 3.92 -19.13
CA TYR A 176 11.40 4.59 -19.98
C TYR A 176 12.84 4.13 -19.72
N GLY A 177 13.13 3.58 -18.54
CA GLY A 177 14.48 3.16 -18.14
C GLY A 177 15.50 4.30 -18.00
N LYS A 178 15.11 5.55 -18.29
CA LYS A 178 15.91 6.77 -18.22
C LYS A 178 15.02 7.97 -17.90
N LYS A 179 15.63 9.04 -17.37
CA LYS A 179 14.90 10.28 -17.05
C LYS A 179 14.34 10.90 -18.32
N VAL A 180 13.03 11.11 -18.34
CA VAL A 180 12.35 11.87 -19.38
C VAL A 180 12.33 13.34 -18.95
N PRO A 181 12.70 14.30 -19.82
CA PRO A 181 12.58 15.72 -19.53
C PRO A 181 11.16 16.08 -19.08
N ARG A 182 11.05 16.97 -18.07
CA ARG A 182 9.77 17.36 -17.48
C ARG A 182 8.74 17.80 -18.52
N GLU A 183 9.13 18.71 -19.41
CA GLU A 183 8.24 19.25 -20.45
C GLU A 183 7.76 18.15 -21.41
N GLU A 184 8.67 17.25 -21.83
CA GLU A 184 8.32 16.11 -22.68
C GLU A 184 7.32 15.19 -21.97
N LEU A 185 7.56 14.86 -20.70
CA LEU A 185 6.69 13.96 -19.94
C LEU A 185 5.26 14.53 -19.82
N PHE A 186 5.12 15.78 -19.38
CA PHE A 186 3.80 16.38 -19.14
C PHE A 186 3.09 16.84 -20.42
N SER A 187 3.79 16.88 -21.56
CA SER A 187 3.13 16.95 -22.87
C SER A 187 2.40 15.65 -23.25
N ARG A 188 2.85 14.50 -22.71
CA ARG A 188 2.27 13.17 -22.97
C ARG A 188 1.30 12.72 -21.89
N TYR A 189 1.59 13.05 -20.63
CA TYR A 189 0.74 12.72 -19.48
C TYR A 189 0.01 13.97 -19.02
N THR A 190 -0.99 14.39 -19.82
CA THR A 190 -1.88 15.50 -19.47
C THR A 190 -2.68 15.19 -18.20
N LEU A 191 -3.37 16.19 -17.66
CA LEU A 191 -4.25 16.01 -16.50
C LEU A 191 -5.29 14.90 -16.74
N GLU A 192 -5.88 14.83 -17.93
CA GLU A 192 -6.87 13.79 -18.26
C GLU A 192 -6.27 12.39 -18.28
N ILE A 193 -5.06 12.25 -18.83
CA ILE A 193 -4.34 10.96 -18.87
C ILE A 193 -3.91 10.55 -17.47
N PHE A 194 -3.43 11.49 -16.66
CA PHE A 194 -3.11 11.27 -15.27
C PHE A 194 -4.35 10.88 -14.45
N ALA A 195 -5.48 11.55 -14.67
CA ALA A 195 -6.74 11.24 -14.01
C ALA A 195 -7.21 9.81 -14.34
N HIS A 196 -7.17 9.44 -15.63
CA HIS A 196 -7.47 8.09 -16.07
C HIS A 196 -6.54 7.06 -15.42
N TRP A 197 -5.22 7.31 -15.43
CA TRP A 197 -4.24 6.44 -14.77
C TRP A 197 -4.56 6.27 -13.28
N LEU A 198 -4.83 7.35 -12.55
CA LEU A 198 -5.08 7.31 -11.12
C LEU A 198 -6.36 6.55 -10.77
N MET A 199 -7.45 6.76 -11.54
CA MET A 199 -8.72 6.05 -11.35
C MET A 199 -8.59 4.54 -11.62
N VAL A 200 -7.82 4.16 -12.64
CA VAL A 200 -7.65 2.75 -13.03
C VAL A 200 -6.68 2.02 -12.11
N ARG A 201 -5.60 2.67 -11.67
CA ARG A 201 -4.56 2.03 -10.87
C ARG A 201 -4.92 1.88 -9.39
N GLY A 202 -5.97 2.54 -8.91
CA GLY A 202 -6.46 2.42 -7.55
C GLY A 202 -7.11 1.06 -7.25
N GLY A 203 -6.38 -0.04 -7.33
CA GLY A 203 -6.85 -1.36 -6.87
C GLY A 203 -7.88 -2.05 -7.77
N ALA A 204 -8.12 -1.57 -8.98
CA ALA A 204 -8.99 -2.26 -9.92
C ALA A 204 -8.31 -3.50 -10.52
N VAL A 205 -9.07 -4.61 -10.59
CA VAL A 205 -8.68 -5.82 -11.33
C VAL A 205 -9.66 -6.00 -12.48
N GLY A 206 -9.21 -5.68 -13.69
CA GLY A 206 -10.12 -5.55 -14.83
C GLY A 206 -11.14 -4.44 -14.56
N ARG A 207 -12.41 -4.81 -14.34
CA ARG A 207 -13.48 -3.87 -13.94
C ARG A 207 -13.89 -3.99 -12.48
N VAL A 208 -13.42 -5.00 -11.75
CA VAL A 208 -13.74 -5.17 -10.34
C VAL A 208 -13.03 -4.08 -9.54
N GLY A 209 -13.76 -3.35 -8.70
CA GLY A 209 -13.24 -2.23 -7.91
C GLY A 209 -13.08 -0.90 -8.68
N LEU A 210 -13.25 -0.91 -10.01
CA LEU A 210 -13.12 0.27 -10.85
C LEU A 210 -14.33 1.22 -10.68
N ARG A 211 -14.07 2.45 -10.25
CA ARG A 211 -15.05 3.56 -10.27
C ARG A 211 -14.48 4.68 -11.14
N ILE A 212 -15.12 4.90 -12.29
CA ILE A 212 -14.73 5.95 -13.25
C ILE A 212 -15.57 7.19 -12.98
N HIS A 213 -14.91 8.32 -12.79
CA HIS A 213 -15.54 9.63 -12.72
C HIS A 213 -15.43 10.34 -14.07
N PRO A 214 -16.51 10.89 -14.63
CA PRO A 214 -16.44 11.68 -15.85
C PRO A 214 -15.47 12.86 -15.69
N LEU A 215 -14.72 13.20 -16.75
CA LEU A 215 -13.81 14.34 -16.73
C LEU A 215 -14.54 15.70 -16.56
N SER A 216 -15.86 15.73 -16.76
CA SER A 216 -16.70 16.89 -16.46
C SER A 216 -17.05 17.03 -14.97
N GLU A 217 -16.71 16.06 -14.13
CA GLU A 217 -16.98 16.11 -12.69
C GLU A 217 -15.99 17.01 -11.97
N VAL A 218 -16.40 18.26 -11.72
CA VAL A 218 -15.54 19.34 -11.23
C VAL A 218 -14.86 19.00 -9.91
N ASP A 219 -15.57 18.44 -8.93
CA ASP A 219 -15.01 18.17 -7.60
C ASP A 219 -13.90 17.12 -7.66
N THR A 220 -14.11 16.06 -8.43
CA THR A 220 -13.12 14.99 -8.59
C THR A 220 -11.93 15.44 -9.41
N MET A 221 -12.15 16.16 -10.51
CA MET A 221 -11.06 16.67 -11.32
C MET A 221 -10.25 17.76 -10.61
N THR A 222 -10.89 18.63 -9.82
CA THR A 222 -10.18 19.64 -9.00
C THR A 222 -9.26 18.97 -7.99
N ARG A 223 -9.73 17.88 -7.36
CA ARG A 223 -8.92 17.10 -6.42
C ARG A 223 -7.74 16.43 -7.12
N ILE A 224 -7.98 15.70 -8.22
CA ILE A 224 -6.91 15.06 -9.01
C ILE A 224 -5.89 16.09 -9.50
N ALA A 225 -6.33 17.28 -9.90
CA ALA A 225 -5.45 18.35 -10.34
C ALA A 225 -4.46 18.80 -9.25
N LYS A 226 -4.83 18.74 -7.96
CA LYS A 226 -3.92 19.08 -6.86
C LYS A 226 -2.72 18.13 -6.81
N VAL A 227 -2.96 16.82 -6.85
CA VAL A 227 -1.87 15.84 -6.83
C VAL A 227 -1.09 15.86 -8.14
N TYR A 228 -1.75 16.08 -9.28
CA TYR A 228 -1.05 16.27 -10.56
C TYR A 228 -0.10 17.49 -10.52
N GLY A 229 -0.55 18.62 -9.98
CA GLY A 229 0.29 19.80 -9.75
C GLY A 229 1.48 19.49 -8.83
N TYR A 230 1.24 18.76 -7.73
CA TYR A 230 2.31 18.30 -6.85
C TYR A 230 3.34 17.42 -7.57
N VAL A 231 2.91 16.48 -8.42
CA VAL A 231 3.82 15.66 -9.25
C VAL A 231 4.66 16.55 -10.15
N MET A 232 4.03 17.50 -10.85
CA MET A 232 4.72 18.41 -11.77
C MET A 232 5.79 19.23 -11.04
N GLU A 233 5.43 19.85 -9.92
CA GLU A 233 6.32 20.71 -9.13
C GLU A 233 7.51 19.94 -8.55
N ASN A 234 7.30 18.69 -8.16
CA ASN A 234 8.29 17.88 -7.46
C ASN A 234 8.94 16.80 -8.35
N TYR A 235 8.70 16.81 -9.66
CA TYR A 235 9.08 15.73 -10.56
C TYR A 235 10.56 15.35 -10.46
N ASP A 236 11.46 16.33 -10.46
CA ASP A 236 12.89 16.08 -10.43
C ASP A 236 13.35 15.47 -9.10
N SER A 237 12.86 15.98 -7.96
CA SER A 237 13.21 15.44 -6.65
C SER A 237 12.61 14.04 -6.42
N LEU A 238 11.39 13.81 -6.92
CA LEU A 238 10.75 12.50 -6.93
C LEU A 238 11.54 11.51 -7.79
N TRP A 239 12.01 11.94 -8.96
CA TRP A 239 12.82 11.11 -9.85
C TRP A 239 14.11 10.66 -9.17
N ASP A 240 14.85 11.59 -8.57
CA ASP A 240 16.13 11.28 -7.93
C ASP A 240 15.95 10.31 -6.75
N LYS A 241 14.87 10.50 -5.97
CA LYS A 241 14.49 9.59 -4.89
C LYS A 241 14.16 8.18 -5.41
N VAL A 242 13.31 8.10 -6.44
CA VAL A 242 12.92 6.83 -7.08
C VAL A 242 14.14 6.14 -7.67
N GLU A 243 15.00 6.86 -8.37
CA GLU A 243 16.20 6.27 -8.96
C GLU A 243 17.11 5.66 -7.89
N LYS A 244 17.33 6.38 -6.78
CA LYS A 244 18.12 5.87 -5.65
C LYS A 244 17.49 4.61 -5.04
N GLU A 245 16.18 4.62 -4.80
CA GLU A 245 15.42 3.48 -4.28
C GLU A 245 15.57 2.26 -5.21
N GLN A 246 15.33 2.43 -6.50
CA GLN A 246 15.33 1.35 -7.49
C GLN A 246 16.74 0.79 -7.73
N LYS A 247 17.79 1.62 -7.68
CA LYS A 247 19.18 1.17 -7.71
C LYS A 247 19.54 0.35 -6.46
N SER A 248 19.08 0.76 -5.27
CA SER A 248 19.30 0.02 -4.03
C SER A 248 18.65 -1.37 -4.08
N LEU A 249 17.41 -1.46 -4.56
CA LEU A 249 16.69 -2.74 -4.70
C LEU A 249 17.38 -3.68 -5.68
N LYS A 250 17.86 -3.18 -6.83
CA LYS A 250 18.67 -3.98 -7.77
C LYS A 250 19.98 -4.48 -7.15
N GLY A 251 20.59 -3.69 -6.27
CA GLY A 251 21.79 -4.09 -5.52
C GLY A 251 21.52 -5.27 -4.59
N ILE A 252 20.42 -5.24 -3.85
CA ILE A 252 19.98 -6.35 -2.97
C ILE A 252 19.79 -7.64 -3.78
N HIS A 253 19.07 -7.57 -4.91
CA HIS A 253 18.84 -8.72 -5.80
C HIS A 253 20.11 -9.27 -6.47
N ALA A 254 21.21 -8.49 -6.52
CA ALA A 254 22.48 -8.94 -7.08
C ALA A 254 23.35 -9.70 -6.05
N VAL A 255 23.14 -9.46 -4.75
CA VAL A 255 23.89 -10.11 -3.65
C VAL A 255 23.25 -11.46 -3.26
N GLY A 256 21.95 -11.64 -3.49
CA GLY A 256 21.21 -12.88 -3.21
C GLY A 256 21.21 -13.95 -4.31
N LYS A 257 22.14 -13.89 -5.29
CA LYS A 257 22.33 -15.01 -6.22
C LYS A 257 23.34 -16.00 -5.63
N PRO A 258 23.03 -17.30 -5.53
CA PRO A 258 24.01 -18.33 -5.18
C PRO A 258 25.16 -18.38 -6.21
#